data_AF-A0A2E6SVY3-F1
#
_entry.id   AF-A0A2E6SVY3-F1
#
_cell.length_a   1.000
_cell.length_b   1.000
_cell.length_c   1.000
_cell.angle_alpha   90.00
_cell.angle_beta   90.00
_cell.angle_gamma   90.00
#
_symmetry.space_group_name_H-M   'P 1'
#
loop_
_entity.id
_entity.type
_entity.pdbx_description
1 polymer ?
#
loop_
_entity_poly.entity_id
_entity_poly.type
_entity_poly.pdbx_seq_one_letter_code
_entity_poly.pdbx_strand_id
1 'polypeptide(L)'
;MVRTYFVLFFFLTSIIIKAQTFTFPKNQEVKQRAGYYYNFNNERKVSNWIGYTLTNEDVVGTEPSLVIFHKDSSESKCAKGTDYGNHSFALGTLKPRSSARNSRLEMKAVHNMLNVVPMNRELCRGSWRILDNMIAGWAVIFDSLYVVTGPVFNAQDSRVVGDYKVNVPDKLFKVVLVKNGLDLGAIAFLIPNNETGNTINQYSMSVDSLEAITGYDFFSELPEYLEVFIEEKVNVGMWKDLSVSYKIKSTRIKEGRCIAAQKSGERCTMSTECITLNCWKHGCDLKQKK
;
A
#
# COMPACT_ATOMS: atom_id res chain seq x y z
N MET A 1 47.75 1.22 -55.81
CA MET A 1 46.48 1.91 -55.54
C MET A 1 45.78 1.14 -54.40
N VAL A 2 46.06 1.51 -53.15
CA VAL A 2 45.58 0.79 -51.96
C VAL A 2 44.29 1.47 -51.49
N ARG A 3 43.17 0.74 -51.52
CA ARG A 3 41.86 1.21 -51.04
C ARG A 3 41.77 1.01 -49.54
N THR A 4 41.82 2.10 -48.79
CA THR A 4 41.59 2.12 -47.34
C THR A 4 40.08 2.11 -47.09
N TYR A 5 39.55 1.08 -46.44
CA TYR A 5 38.15 1.02 -46.02
C TYR A 5 38.00 1.68 -44.66
N PHE A 6 37.24 2.77 -44.60
CA PHE A 6 36.80 3.40 -43.35
C PHE A 6 35.66 2.55 -42.75
N VAL A 7 35.94 1.84 -41.67
CA VAL A 7 34.91 1.17 -40.86
C VAL A 7 34.37 2.20 -39.87
N LEU A 8 33.15 2.69 -40.11
CA LEU A 8 32.42 3.53 -39.15
C LEU A 8 31.95 2.66 -37.98
N PHE A 9 32.58 2.83 -36.83
CA PHE A 9 32.11 2.26 -35.56
C PHE A 9 30.93 3.11 -35.04
N PHE A 10 29.70 2.63 -35.25
CA PHE A 10 28.53 3.17 -34.57
C PHE A 10 28.59 2.74 -33.10
N PHE A 11 28.98 3.66 -32.21
CA PHE A 11 28.78 3.49 -30.78
C PHE A 11 27.27 3.59 -30.48
N LEU A 12 26.60 2.44 -30.42
CA LEU A 12 25.29 2.31 -29.81
C LEU A 12 25.47 2.53 -28.30
N THR A 13 25.40 3.78 -27.85
CA THR A 13 25.23 4.07 -26.42
C THR A 13 23.84 3.57 -26.04
N SER A 14 23.78 2.41 -25.40
CA SER A 14 22.57 1.92 -24.76
C SER A 14 22.15 2.95 -23.72
N ILE A 15 21.17 3.79 -24.06
CA ILE A 15 20.48 4.61 -23.06
C ILE A 15 19.74 3.62 -22.19
N ILE A 16 20.33 3.25 -21.05
CA ILE A 16 19.64 2.54 -20.00
C ILE A 16 18.60 3.53 -19.48
N ILE A 17 17.38 3.47 -20.01
CA ILE A 17 16.23 4.13 -19.43
C ILE A 17 16.04 3.47 -18.07
N LYS A 18 16.61 4.06 -17.02
CA LYS A 18 16.26 3.68 -15.65
C LYS A 18 14.77 3.96 -15.52
N ALA A 19 13.98 2.91 -15.33
CA ALA A 19 12.59 3.08 -14.94
C ALA A 19 12.58 3.85 -13.62
N GLN A 20 11.93 5.01 -13.59
CA GLN A 20 11.72 5.75 -12.34
C GLN A 20 10.88 4.87 -11.41
N THR A 21 11.42 4.59 -10.23
CA THR A 21 10.75 3.78 -9.20
C THR A 21 10.33 4.69 -8.05
N PHE A 22 9.09 5.16 -8.09
CA PHE A 22 8.47 5.95 -7.01
C PHE A 22 8.02 5.11 -5.80
N THR A 23 8.54 3.88 -5.70
CA THR A 23 8.05 2.86 -4.76
C THR A 23 8.92 2.73 -3.53
N PHE A 24 9.99 3.51 -3.35
CA PHE A 24 10.78 3.46 -2.13
C PHE A 24 11.38 4.82 -1.80
N PRO A 25 11.61 5.13 -0.51
CA PRO A 25 12.25 6.37 -0.12
C PRO A 25 13.73 6.41 -0.52
N LYS A 26 14.26 7.63 -0.66
CA LYS A 26 15.65 7.87 -1.02
C LYS A 26 16.63 7.38 0.04
N ASN A 27 17.83 6.98 -0.41
CA ASN A 27 18.95 6.57 0.44
C ASN A 27 18.64 5.43 1.42
N GLN A 28 17.70 4.55 1.08
CA GLN A 28 17.35 3.38 1.88
C GLN A 28 17.99 2.10 1.32
N GLU A 29 18.26 1.12 2.18
CA GLU A 29 18.53 -0.25 1.72
C GLU A 29 17.23 -0.86 1.18
N VAL A 30 17.26 -1.35 -0.07
CA VAL A 30 16.07 -1.87 -0.75
C VAL A 30 16.23 -3.37 -1.01
N LYS A 31 15.29 -4.16 -0.48
CA LYS A 31 15.11 -5.58 -0.81
C LYS A 31 13.79 -5.79 -1.52
N GLN A 32 13.62 -6.94 -2.18
CA GLN A 32 12.45 -7.22 -3.01
C GLN A 32 11.81 -8.57 -2.72
N ARG A 33 10.49 -8.61 -2.83
CA ARG A 33 9.67 -9.80 -3.02
C ARG A 33 8.78 -9.58 -4.24
N ALA A 34 8.10 -10.63 -4.70
CA ALA A 34 7.14 -10.49 -5.80
C ALA A 34 6.09 -9.41 -5.43
N GLY A 35 5.99 -8.38 -6.27
CA GLY A 35 4.99 -7.32 -6.12
C GLY A 35 5.31 -6.19 -5.15
N TYR A 36 6.42 -6.23 -4.40
CA TYR A 36 6.80 -5.11 -3.52
C TYR A 36 8.29 -5.08 -3.18
N TYR A 37 8.74 -3.87 -2.86
CA TYR A 37 10.02 -3.56 -2.22
C TYR A 37 9.82 -3.39 -0.72
N TYR A 38 10.85 -3.66 0.07
CA TYR A 38 10.80 -3.50 1.50
C TYR A 38 12.18 -3.18 2.08
N ASN A 39 12.16 -2.58 3.27
CA ASN A 39 13.31 -2.46 4.15
C ASN A 39 12.96 -3.09 5.51
N PHE A 40 13.68 -4.14 5.92
CA PHE A 40 13.36 -4.89 7.12
C PHE A 40 14.20 -4.45 8.32
N ASN A 41 13.55 -4.24 9.48
CA ASN A 41 14.23 -3.89 10.71
C ASN A 41 14.39 -5.11 11.62
N ASN A 42 15.62 -5.59 11.75
CA ASN A 42 15.96 -6.75 12.57
C ASN A 42 15.72 -6.54 14.08
N GLU A 43 15.83 -5.30 14.58
CA GLU A 43 15.60 -5.00 16.00
C GLU A 43 14.11 -4.97 16.32
N ARG A 44 13.33 -4.30 15.47
CA ARG A 44 11.87 -4.14 15.61
C ARG A 44 11.09 -5.36 15.12
N LYS A 45 11.72 -6.23 14.33
CA LYS A 45 11.18 -7.48 13.77
C LYS A 45 10.00 -7.27 12.83
N VAL A 46 9.95 -6.09 12.22
CA VAL A 46 8.96 -5.66 11.24
C VAL A 46 9.66 -4.83 10.16
N SER A 47 9.02 -4.64 9.01
CA SER A 47 9.54 -3.75 7.98
C SER A 47 9.45 -2.27 8.42
N ASN A 48 10.50 -1.50 8.17
CA ASN A 48 10.53 -0.05 8.31
C ASN A 48 9.57 0.61 7.30
N TRP A 49 9.52 0.07 6.08
CA TRP A 49 8.56 0.45 5.04
C TRP A 49 8.43 -0.67 4.01
N ILE A 50 7.31 -0.64 3.29
CA ILE A 50 7.01 -1.44 2.09
C ILE A 50 6.53 -0.51 0.99
N GLY A 51 6.93 -0.84 -0.23
CA GLY A 51 6.76 -0.05 -1.42
C GLY A 51 6.23 -0.86 -2.58
N TYR A 52 5.15 -0.43 -3.23
CA TYR A 52 4.59 -1.18 -4.35
C TYR A 52 3.88 -0.29 -5.38
N THR A 53 3.91 -0.74 -6.63
CA THR A 53 3.06 -0.20 -7.69
C THR A 53 1.72 -0.92 -7.63
N LEU A 54 0.64 -0.18 -7.88
CA LEU A 54 -0.70 -0.71 -7.99
C LEU A 54 -1.34 -0.29 -9.30
N THR A 55 -1.86 -1.26 -10.04
CA THR A 55 -2.55 -1.09 -11.32
C THR A 55 -3.92 -1.75 -11.26
N ASN A 56 -4.73 -1.54 -12.30
CA ASN A 56 -6.03 -2.18 -12.43
C ASN A 56 -5.93 -3.72 -12.36
N GLU A 57 -4.92 -4.31 -13.01
CA GLU A 57 -4.73 -5.77 -13.09
C GLU A 57 -4.52 -6.42 -11.72
N ASP A 58 -3.76 -5.75 -10.86
CA ASP A 58 -3.48 -6.18 -9.48
C ASP A 58 -4.76 -6.28 -8.63
N VAL A 59 -5.77 -5.48 -8.95
CA VAL A 59 -7.03 -5.37 -8.20
C VAL A 59 -8.13 -6.24 -8.80
N VAL A 60 -8.28 -6.27 -10.13
CA VAL A 60 -9.36 -7.00 -10.81
C VAL A 60 -9.02 -8.46 -11.11
N GLY A 61 -7.76 -8.87 -10.92
CA GLY A 61 -7.32 -10.23 -11.12
C GLY A 61 -8.10 -11.27 -10.29
N THR A 62 -7.96 -12.54 -10.65
CA THR A 62 -8.80 -13.63 -10.10
C THR A 62 -8.06 -14.54 -9.13
N GLU A 63 -6.79 -14.26 -8.81
CA GLU A 63 -6.00 -15.10 -7.92
C GLU A 63 -6.68 -15.22 -6.53
N PRO A 64 -6.92 -16.44 -6.03
CA PRO A 64 -7.54 -16.65 -4.73
C PRO A 64 -6.61 -16.24 -3.58
N SER A 65 -7.20 -15.71 -2.52
CA SER A 65 -6.46 -15.41 -1.28
C SER A 65 -5.92 -16.68 -0.65
N LEU A 66 -4.73 -16.59 -0.05
CA LEU A 66 -4.26 -17.59 0.88
C LEU A 66 -4.93 -17.44 2.24
N VAL A 67 -4.86 -18.49 3.05
CA VAL A 67 -5.44 -18.54 4.39
C VAL A 67 -4.37 -18.30 5.47
N ILE A 68 -3.12 -18.66 5.19
CA ILE A 68 -2.07 -18.77 6.20
C ILE A 68 -0.90 -17.85 5.87
N PHE A 69 -0.47 -17.07 6.87
CA PHE A 69 0.76 -16.29 6.81
C PHE A 69 1.98 -17.16 7.03
N HIS A 70 3.09 -16.84 6.36
CA HIS A 70 4.34 -17.58 6.49
C HIS A 70 5.51 -16.67 6.82
N LYS A 71 6.41 -17.18 7.66
CA LYS A 71 7.68 -16.54 8.00
C LYS A 71 8.61 -16.55 6.78
N ASP A 72 9.35 -15.46 6.60
CA ASP A 72 10.40 -15.38 5.59
C ASP A 72 11.70 -16.01 6.10
N SER A 73 12.36 -16.80 5.25
CA SER A 73 13.61 -17.49 5.59
C SER A 73 14.86 -16.66 5.34
N SER A 74 14.80 -15.59 4.53
CA SER A 74 15.98 -14.75 4.26
C SER A 74 16.27 -13.73 5.36
N GLU A 75 15.26 -13.39 6.17
CA GLU A 75 15.41 -12.44 7.28
C GLU A 75 15.43 -13.22 8.61
N SER A 76 16.61 -13.31 9.21
CA SER A 76 16.86 -14.17 10.39
C SER A 76 15.95 -13.84 11.57
N LYS A 77 15.65 -12.55 11.78
CA LYS A 77 14.77 -12.06 12.84
C LYS A 77 13.32 -11.83 12.40
N CYS A 78 12.90 -12.37 11.25
CA CYS A 78 11.50 -12.36 10.85
C CYS A 78 10.64 -13.15 11.86
N ALA A 79 9.59 -12.51 12.37
CA ALA A 79 8.66 -13.13 13.30
C ALA A 79 7.68 -14.07 12.58
N LYS A 80 7.15 -15.07 13.29
CA LYS A 80 6.00 -15.89 12.83
C LYS A 80 4.71 -15.34 13.41
N GLY A 81 3.56 -15.71 12.83
CA GLY A 81 2.26 -15.18 13.25
C GLY A 81 1.93 -15.36 14.74
N THR A 82 2.36 -16.46 15.36
CA THR A 82 2.14 -16.70 16.80
C THR A 82 2.91 -15.75 17.71
N ASP A 83 3.99 -15.14 17.20
CA ASP A 83 4.83 -14.22 17.96
C ASP A 83 4.12 -12.88 18.24
N TYR A 84 3.00 -12.63 17.59
CA TYR A 84 2.20 -11.41 17.74
C TYR A 84 1.22 -11.50 18.94
N GLY A 85 1.64 -12.24 19.98
CA GLY A 85 1.01 -12.28 21.30
C GLY A 85 -0.36 -12.94 21.33
N ASN A 86 -0.48 -14.14 20.75
CA ASN A 86 -1.71 -14.95 20.84
C ASN A 86 -3.00 -14.16 20.51
N HIS A 87 -2.98 -13.32 19.47
CA HIS A 87 -4.12 -12.54 18.95
C HIS A 87 -4.49 -11.25 19.71
N SER A 88 -3.62 -10.74 20.59
CA SER A 88 -3.78 -9.39 21.16
C SER A 88 -3.77 -8.30 20.08
N PHE A 89 -2.95 -8.47 19.04
CA PHE A 89 -2.94 -7.63 17.84
C PHE A 89 -3.39 -8.43 16.62
N ALA A 90 -3.91 -7.73 15.61
CA ALA A 90 -4.11 -8.31 14.29
C ALA A 90 -2.77 -8.40 13.54
N LEU A 91 -2.67 -9.37 12.63
CA LEU A 91 -1.63 -9.42 11.61
C LEU A 91 -1.95 -8.36 10.54
N GLY A 92 -1.58 -7.11 10.82
CA GLY A 92 -1.89 -5.98 9.94
C GLY A 92 -0.99 -5.96 8.72
N THR A 93 -1.56 -6.17 7.54
CA THR A 93 -0.83 -6.15 6.27
C THR A 93 -0.59 -4.73 5.76
N LEU A 94 0.64 -4.44 5.31
CA LEU A 94 0.99 -3.13 4.72
C LEU A 94 0.56 -3.03 3.24
N LYS A 95 0.96 -4.01 2.41
CA LYS A 95 0.38 -4.28 1.07
C LYS A 95 -0.81 -5.23 1.23
N PRO A 96 -2.06 -4.81 0.93
CA PRO A 96 -3.22 -5.66 1.16
C PRO A 96 -3.34 -6.77 0.12
N ARG A 97 -3.94 -7.90 0.48
CA ARG A 97 -4.20 -9.01 -0.46
C ARG A 97 -5.04 -8.62 -1.70
N SER A 98 -5.87 -7.58 -1.58
CA SER A 98 -6.65 -7.04 -2.71
C SER A 98 -5.79 -6.40 -3.79
N SER A 99 -4.51 -6.14 -3.51
CA SER A 99 -3.53 -5.53 -4.42
C SER A 99 -2.55 -6.52 -5.05
N ALA A 100 -2.87 -7.82 -5.02
CA ALA A 100 -2.00 -8.90 -5.49
C ALA A 100 -2.78 -10.01 -6.21
N ARG A 101 -3.95 -9.66 -6.78
CA ARG A 101 -4.86 -10.63 -7.40
C ARG A 101 -4.49 -11.01 -8.84
N ASN A 102 -3.47 -10.35 -9.40
CA ASN A 102 -2.88 -10.61 -10.71
C ASN A 102 -2.02 -11.89 -10.74
N SER A 103 -1.45 -12.30 -9.61
CA SER A 103 -0.37 -13.29 -9.58
C SER A 103 -0.34 -14.11 -8.29
N ARG A 104 -0.25 -15.43 -8.43
CA ARG A 104 -0.02 -16.35 -7.30
C ARG A 104 1.25 -16.04 -6.52
N LEU A 105 2.31 -15.58 -7.18
CA LEU A 105 3.57 -15.24 -6.53
C LEU A 105 3.42 -13.99 -5.67
N GLU A 106 2.75 -12.96 -6.18
CA GLU A 106 2.43 -11.76 -5.39
C GLU A 106 1.48 -12.07 -4.24
N MET A 107 0.43 -12.86 -4.50
CA MET A 107 -0.50 -13.30 -3.47
C MET A 107 0.21 -14.07 -2.35
N LYS A 108 1.22 -14.89 -2.68
CA LYS A 108 2.10 -15.49 -1.68
C LYS A 108 2.89 -14.41 -0.95
N ALA A 109 3.54 -13.50 -1.66
CA ALA A 109 4.36 -12.46 -1.05
C ALA A 109 3.60 -11.55 -0.07
N VAL A 110 2.34 -11.19 -0.33
CA VAL A 110 1.53 -10.37 0.60
C VAL A 110 1.10 -11.12 1.87
N HIS A 111 1.14 -12.45 1.87
CA HIS A 111 0.95 -13.30 3.05
C HIS A 111 2.27 -13.64 3.77
N ASN A 112 3.37 -12.99 3.37
CA ASN A 112 4.64 -13.13 4.06
C ASN A 112 4.70 -12.21 5.29
N MET A 113 5.31 -12.67 6.39
CA MET A 113 5.42 -11.90 7.63
C MET A 113 6.29 -10.63 7.54
N LEU A 114 7.10 -10.46 6.48
CA LEU A 114 7.75 -9.17 6.17
C LEU A 114 6.74 -8.06 5.90
N ASN A 115 5.55 -8.42 5.40
CA ASN A 115 4.45 -7.52 5.08
C ASN A 115 3.50 -7.25 6.27
N VAL A 116 3.88 -7.67 7.47
CA VAL A 116 2.99 -7.68 8.63
C VAL A 116 3.57 -6.84 9.77
N VAL A 117 2.70 -6.08 10.44
CA VAL A 117 3.01 -5.35 11.68
C VAL A 117 1.92 -5.60 12.74
N PRO A 118 2.22 -5.49 14.05
CA PRO A 118 1.21 -5.60 15.09
C PRO A 118 0.25 -4.41 14.98
N MET A 119 -0.95 -4.65 14.47
CA MET A 119 -1.94 -3.60 14.24
C MET A 119 -3.12 -3.79 15.17
N ASN A 120 -3.63 -2.71 15.75
CA ASN A 120 -4.86 -2.78 16.55
C ASN A 120 -6.00 -3.37 15.70
N ARG A 121 -6.78 -4.25 16.31
CA ARG A 121 -7.79 -5.06 15.62
C ARG A 121 -8.93 -4.21 15.04
N GLU A 122 -9.30 -3.13 15.71
CA GLU A 122 -10.33 -2.21 15.24
C GLU A 122 -9.79 -1.36 14.09
N LEU A 123 -8.56 -0.84 14.18
CA LEU A 123 -7.90 -0.16 13.06
C LEU A 123 -7.80 -1.06 11.82
N CYS A 124 -7.32 -2.29 12.01
CA CYS A 124 -7.13 -3.26 10.93
C CYS A 124 -8.43 -3.61 10.21
N ARG A 125 -9.54 -3.71 10.94
CA ARG A 125 -10.87 -4.03 10.38
C ARG A 125 -11.65 -2.78 9.95
N GLY A 126 -11.26 -1.61 10.44
CA GLY A 126 -11.88 -0.31 10.22
C GLY A 126 -11.09 0.54 9.25
N SER A 127 -10.58 1.69 9.72
CA SER A 127 -9.94 2.73 8.91
C SER A 127 -8.83 2.20 7.99
N TRP A 128 -7.99 1.28 8.43
CA TRP A 128 -6.90 0.77 7.58
C TRP A 128 -7.44 0.01 6.36
N ARG A 129 -8.44 -0.86 6.58
CA ARG A 129 -9.10 -1.61 5.50
C ARG A 129 -9.87 -0.69 4.56
N ILE A 130 -10.53 0.35 5.10
CA ILE A 130 -11.26 1.32 4.27
C ILE A 130 -10.26 2.10 3.39
N LEU A 131 -9.10 2.50 3.93
CA LEU A 131 -8.04 3.16 3.18
C LEU A 131 -7.49 2.24 2.06
N ASP A 132 -7.21 0.98 2.38
CA ASP A 132 -6.76 0.00 1.38
C ASP A 132 -7.78 -0.20 0.25
N ASN A 133 -9.07 -0.25 0.56
CA ASN A 133 -10.12 -0.37 -0.45
C ASN A 133 -10.24 0.90 -1.31
N MET A 134 -10.09 2.08 -0.71
CA MET A 134 -10.13 3.36 -1.42
C MET A 134 -8.99 3.44 -2.44
N ILE A 135 -7.77 3.10 -2.02
CA ILE A 135 -6.58 3.08 -2.90
C ILE A 135 -6.74 2.02 -3.99
N ALA A 136 -7.28 0.84 -3.69
CA ALA A 136 -7.59 -0.15 -4.71
C ALA A 136 -8.62 0.36 -5.74
N GLY A 137 -9.60 1.13 -5.31
CA GLY A 137 -10.56 1.80 -6.20
C GLY A 137 -9.90 2.82 -7.13
N TRP A 138 -8.92 3.58 -6.64
CA TRP A 138 -8.14 4.51 -7.46
C TRP A 138 -7.33 3.80 -8.54
N ALA A 139 -6.74 2.64 -8.24
CA ALA A 139 -5.93 1.89 -9.21
C ALA A 139 -6.73 1.31 -10.38
N VAL A 140 -8.05 1.20 -10.23
CA VAL A 140 -8.96 0.84 -11.33
C VAL A 140 -9.24 2.04 -12.25
N ILE A 141 -9.22 3.25 -11.68
CA ILE A 141 -9.63 4.48 -12.36
C ILE A 141 -8.45 5.13 -13.09
N PHE A 142 -7.29 5.15 -12.44
CA PHE A 142 -6.05 5.77 -12.92
C PHE A 142 -5.08 4.73 -13.48
N ASP A 143 -4.09 5.18 -14.24
CA ASP A 143 -3.13 4.31 -14.92
C ASP A 143 -2.29 3.49 -13.92
N SER A 144 -1.72 4.16 -12.94
CA SER A 144 -0.89 3.53 -11.92
C SER A 144 -0.86 4.35 -10.63
N LEU A 145 -0.76 3.64 -9.50
CA LEU A 145 -0.46 4.23 -8.21
C LEU A 145 0.89 3.71 -7.73
N TYR A 146 1.64 4.54 -7.03
CA TYR A 146 2.85 4.16 -6.32
C TYR A 146 2.63 4.41 -4.84
N VAL A 147 2.74 3.35 -4.05
CA VAL A 147 2.38 3.37 -2.64
C VAL A 147 3.60 3.03 -1.80
N VAL A 148 3.93 3.88 -0.84
CA VAL A 148 4.89 3.56 0.23
C VAL A 148 4.15 3.59 1.56
N THR A 149 4.37 2.59 2.40
CA THR A 149 3.62 2.41 3.65
C THR A 149 4.50 1.80 4.71
N GLY A 150 4.27 2.16 5.97
CA GLY A 150 5.05 1.61 7.06
C GLY A 150 4.59 2.04 8.43
N PRO A 151 5.20 1.47 9.48
CA PRO A 151 5.03 1.90 10.85
C PRO A 151 5.78 3.21 11.16
N VAL A 152 5.28 3.95 12.16
CA VAL A 152 6.00 5.01 12.87
C VAL A 152 6.06 4.63 14.35
N PHE A 153 7.25 4.72 14.93
CA PHE A 153 7.50 4.40 16.33
C PHE A 153 7.87 5.67 17.09
N ASN A 154 7.27 5.82 18.26
CA ASN A 154 7.62 6.84 19.22
C ASN A 154 8.79 6.33 20.08
N ALA A 155 9.89 7.08 20.14
CA ALA A 155 11.06 6.71 20.93
C ALA A 155 10.77 6.60 22.43
N GLN A 156 9.74 7.30 22.92
CA GLN A 156 9.36 7.30 24.34
C GLN A 156 8.39 6.17 24.72
N ASP A 157 7.75 5.49 23.76
CA ASP A 157 6.76 4.42 24.01
C ASP A 157 7.09 3.15 23.22
N SER A 158 8.08 2.39 23.70
CA SER A 158 8.49 1.14 23.07
C SER A 158 7.64 -0.05 23.54
N ARG A 159 6.45 -0.21 22.97
CA ARG A 159 5.61 -1.38 23.19
C ARG A 159 6.07 -2.57 22.35
N VAL A 160 6.08 -3.76 22.96
CA VAL A 160 6.38 -5.02 22.29
C VAL A 160 5.31 -6.06 22.58
N VAL A 161 5.18 -7.04 21.68
CA VAL A 161 4.21 -8.14 21.81
C VAL A 161 4.89 -9.51 21.67
N GLY A 162 4.39 -10.47 22.46
CA GLY A 162 4.81 -11.87 22.48
C GLY A 162 6.23 -12.11 23.00
N ASP A 163 6.59 -13.38 23.17
CA ASP A 163 7.91 -13.78 23.70
C ASP A 163 9.04 -13.40 22.73
N TYR A 164 8.72 -13.34 21.44
CA TYR A 164 9.63 -12.85 20.42
C TYR A 164 9.72 -11.31 20.40
N LYS A 165 9.08 -10.58 21.31
CA LYS A 165 9.22 -9.11 21.48
C LYS A 165 9.16 -8.35 20.15
N VAL A 166 8.08 -8.53 19.39
CA VAL A 166 7.85 -7.80 18.13
C VAL A 166 7.40 -6.39 18.49
N ASN A 167 8.00 -5.34 17.90
CA ASN A 167 7.64 -3.97 18.24
C ASN A 167 6.24 -3.61 17.70
N VAL A 168 5.45 -2.98 18.56
CA VAL A 168 4.13 -2.46 18.22
C VAL A 168 4.28 -1.00 17.78
N PRO A 169 3.88 -0.62 16.55
CA PRO A 169 3.95 0.75 16.10
C PRO A 169 2.92 1.64 16.80
N ASP A 170 3.24 2.93 16.91
CA ASP A 170 2.35 3.93 17.50
C ASP A 170 1.41 4.53 16.47
N LYS A 171 1.90 4.67 15.24
CA LYS A 171 1.12 5.10 14.07
C LYS A 171 1.52 4.27 12.87
N LEU A 172 0.67 4.25 11.85
CA LEU A 172 0.99 3.71 10.54
C LEU A 172 0.78 4.81 9.50
N PHE A 173 1.63 4.81 8.48
CA PHE A 173 1.51 5.71 7.37
C PHE A 173 1.27 4.97 6.05
N LYS A 174 0.65 5.70 5.12
CA LYS A 174 0.61 5.34 3.71
C LYS A 174 0.69 6.63 2.89
N VAL A 175 1.63 6.69 1.97
CA VAL A 175 1.78 7.76 0.99
C VAL A 175 1.54 7.18 -0.39
N VAL A 176 0.79 7.90 -1.21
CA VAL A 176 0.32 7.45 -2.52
C VAL A 176 0.59 8.53 -3.53
N LEU A 177 1.35 8.21 -4.57
CA LEU A 177 1.45 8.98 -5.81
C LEU A 177 0.50 8.36 -6.83
N VAL A 178 -0.41 9.16 -7.36
CA VAL A 178 -1.38 8.80 -8.39
C VAL A 178 -0.88 9.32 -9.72
N LYS A 179 -0.80 8.45 -10.72
CA LYS A 179 -0.43 8.81 -12.10
C LYS A 179 -1.58 8.51 -13.06
N ASN A 180 -1.90 9.49 -13.90
CA ASN A 180 -2.90 9.37 -14.95
C ASN A 180 -2.46 10.16 -16.19
N GLY A 181 -1.91 9.48 -17.19
CA GLY A 181 -1.25 10.12 -18.31
C GLY A 181 -0.04 10.94 -17.84
N LEU A 182 -0.10 12.25 -18.10
CA LEU A 182 0.89 13.25 -17.65
C LEU A 182 0.52 13.87 -16.29
N ASP A 183 -0.70 13.64 -15.80
CA ASP A 183 -1.15 14.18 -14.52
C ASP A 183 -0.60 13.35 -13.36
N LEU A 184 -0.13 14.05 -12.34
CA LEU A 184 0.37 13.48 -11.10
C LEU A 184 -0.30 14.17 -9.91
N GLY A 185 -0.53 13.41 -8.84
CA GLY A 185 -0.94 13.96 -7.56
C GLY A 185 -0.56 13.01 -6.43
N ALA A 186 -0.33 13.55 -5.23
CA ALA A 186 0.05 12.74 -4.07
C ALA A 186 -0.84 13.02 -2.86
N ILE A 187 -0.88 12.05 -1.96
CA ILE A 187 -1.55 12.18 -0.66
C ILE A 187 -0.88 11.26 0.36
N ALA A 188 -0.72 11.76 1.57
CA ALA A 188 -0.24 11.00 2.71
C ALA A 188 -1.35 10.80 3.75
N PHE A 189 -1.28 9.68 4.47
CA PHE A 189 -2.11 9.37 5.62
C PHE A 189 -1.22 8.95 6.78
N LEU A 190 -1.51 9.44 7.99
CA LEU A 190 -0.84 9.04 9.23
C LEU A 190 -1.87 8.71 10.31
N ILE A 191 -2.09 7.42 10.55
CA ILE A 191 -3.18 6.93 11.39
C ILE A 191 -2.62 6.36 12.70
N PRO A 192 -3.09 6.81 13.88
CA PRO A 192 -2.75 6.20 15.15
C PRO A 192 -3.09 4.71 15.21
N ASN A 193 -2.18 3.87 15.71
CA ASN A 193 -2.39 2.43 15.86
C ASN A 193 -3.40 2.09 16.99
N ASN A 194 -4.11 3.05 17.54
CA ASN A 194 -5.22 2.87 18.49
C ASN A 194 -6.52 3.50 17.98
N GLU A 195 -6.58 3.89 16.70
CA GLU A 195 -7.76 4.49 16.09
C GLU A 195 -8.94 3.51 16.00
N THR A 196 -10.14 3.99 16.31
CA THR A 196 -11.39 3.18 16.32
C THR A 196 -12.59 3.88 15.67
N GLY A 197 -12.44 5.10 15.18
CA GLY A 197 -13.52 6.00 14.74
C GLY A 197 -13.90 5.91 13.27
N ASN A 198 -13.19 5.12 12.44
CA ASN A 198 -13.45 4.99 11.00
C ASN A 198 -13.38 6.32 10.21
N THR A 199 -12.52 7.25 10.64
CA THR A 199 -12.45 8.62 10.10
C THR A 199 -11.13 8.89 9.39
N ILE A 200 -10.86 8.22 8.26
CA ILE A 200 -9.59 8.34 7.54
C ILE A 200 -9.25 9.78 7.13
N ASN A 201 -10.27 10.57 6.75
CA ASN A 201 -10.06 11.91 6.20
C ASN A 201 -9.32 12.85 7.17
N GLN A 202 -9.52 12.70 8.48
CA GLN A 202 -8.85 13.54 9.48
C GLN A 202 -7.36 13.20 9.66
N TYR A 203 -6.93 12.08 9.10
CA TYR A 203 -5.55 11.60 9.13
C TYR A 203 -4.83 11.85 7.80
N SER A 204 -5.46 12.53 6.85
CA SER A 204 -4.80 12.95 5.61
C SER A 204 -3.89 14.16 5.84
N MET A 205 -2.74 14.18 5.17
CA MET A 205 -1.75 15.24 5.28
C MET A 205 -0.92 15.36 4.00
N SER A 206 -0.05 16.38 3.96
CA SER A 206 0.89 16.59 2.85
C SER A 206 2.02 15.57 2.92
N VAL A 207 2.71 15.34 1.81
CA VAL A 207 3.87 14.43 1.79
C VAL A 207 4.98 15.03 2.65
N ASP A 208 5.30 16.32 2.48
CA ASP A 208 6.26 17.05 3.32
C ASP A 208 6.02 16.87 4.82
N SER A 209 4.76 16.94 5.24
CA SER A 209 4.41 16.79 6.66
C SER A 209 4.69 15.38 7.16
N LEU A 210 4.48 14.36 6.30
CA LEU A 210 4.80 12.97 6.63
C LEU A 210 6.32 12.74 6.61
N GLU A 211 7.06 13.33 5.69
CA GLU A 211 8.52 13.28 5.64
C GLU A 211 9.15 13.87 6.91
N ALA A 212 8.68 15.04 7.34
CA ALA A 212 9.11 15.65 8.60
C ALA A 212 8.90 14.74 9.82
N ILE A 213 7.89 13.86 9.78
CA ILE A 213 7.59 12.91 10.87
C ILE A 213 8.42 11.63 10.74
N THR A 214 8.58 11.12 9.52
CA THR A 214 9.19 9.80 9.26
C THR A 214 10.70 9.86 9.04
N GLY A 215 11.22 11.02 8.64
CA GLY A 215 12.60 11.20 8.17
C GLY A 215 12.87 10.57 6.81
N TYR A 216 11.84 10.10 6.11
CA TYR A 216 11.95 9.61 4.74
C TYR A 216 11.82 10.76 3.75
N ASP A 217 12.40 10.55 2.57
CA ASP A 217 12.30 11.39 1.37
C ASP A 217 11.61 10.51 0.32
N PHE A 218 10.31 10.77 0.09
CA PHE A 218 9.44 10.02 -0.80
C PHE A 218 9.46 10.64 -2.20
N PHE A 219 9.19 9.84 -3.23
CA PHE A 219 9.05 10.31 -4.62
C PHE A 219 10.21 11.16 -5.18
N SER A 220 11.38 11.14 -4.54
CA SER A 220 12.62 11.86 -4.88
C SER A 220 13.21 11.67 -6.29
N GLU A 221 12.60 10.79 -7.09
CA GLU A 221 12.93 10.58 -8.49
C GLU A 221 12.13 11.52 -9.41
N LEU A 222 11.16 12.25 -8.87
CA LEU A 222 10.48 13.33 -9.55
C LEU A 222 11.46 14.51 -9.74
N PRO A 223 11.33 15.29 -10.82
CA PRO A 223 11.98 16.58 -10.92
C PRO A 223 11.61 17.45 -9.70
N GLU A 224 12.60 18.12 -9.11
CA GLU A 224 12.45 18.92 -7.87
C GLU A 224 11.25 19.89 -7.91
N TYR A 225 11.01 20.54 -9.05
CA TYR A 225 9.86 21.46 -9.18
C TYR A 225 8.50 20.76 -9.14
N LEU A 226 8.41 19.49 -9.57
CA LEU A 226 7.18 18.68 -9.49
C LEU A 226 7.00 18.08 -8.10
N GLU A 227 8.10 17.62 -7.50
CA GLU A 227 8.15 17.12 -6.13
C GLU A 227 7.60 18.17 -5.17
N VAL A 228 8.21 19.36 -5.12
CA VAL A 228 7.74 20.50 -4.28
C VAL A 228 6.27 20.82 -4.51
N PHE A 229 5.82 20.86 -5.78
CA PHE A 229 4.43 21.20 -6.09
C PHE A 229 3.41 20.14 -5.61
N ILE A 230 3.77 18.87 -5.72
CA ILE A 230 2.89 17.73 -5.41
C ILE A 230 2.88 17.44 -3.91
N GLU A 231 3.99 17.71 -3.22
CA GLU A 231 4.20 17.31 -1.83
C GLU A 231 3.71 18.36 -0.82
N GLU A 232 3.73 19.65 -1.20
CA GLU A 232 3.28 20.77 -0.37
C GLU A 232 1.74 20.83 -0.22
N LYS A 233 1.00 20.43 -1.26
CA LYS A 233 -0.46 20.68 -1.35
C LYS A 233 -1.30 19.48 -0.91
N VAL A 234 -2.07 19.65 0.16
CA VAL A 234 -3.15 18.70 0.52
C VAL A 234 -4.44 19.06 -0.21
N ASN A 235 -4.68 18.48 -1.40
CA ASN A 235 -5.97 18.65 -2.07
C ASN A 235 -6.95 17.53 -1.65
N VAL A 236 -7.55 17.68 -0.46
CA VAL A 236 -8.57 16.73 0.05
C VAL A 236 -9.82 16.68 -0.85
N GLY A 237 -10.09 17.76 -1.60
CA GLY A 237 -11.27 17.89 -2.48
C GLY A 237 -11.16 17.14 -3.80
N MET A 238 -9.97 17.13 -4.42
CA MET A 238 -9.70 16.43 -5.69
C MET A 238 -10.14 14.97 -5.64
N TRP A 239 -9.95 14.32 -4.49
CA TRP A 239 -10.21 12.90 -4.30
C TRP A 239 -11.57 12.58 -3.66
N LYS A 240 -12.18 13.57 -2.98
CA LYS A 240 -13.58 13.47 -2.49
C LYS A 240 -14.58 13.49 -3.64
N ASP A 241 -14.38 14.32 -4.66
CA ASP A 241 -15.27 14.35 -5.84
C ASP A 241 -15.01 13.15 -6.77
N LEU A 242 -13.80 12.58 -6.77
CA LEU A 242 -13.50 11.33 -7.48
C LEU A 242 -14.01 10.07 -6.73
N SER A 243 -14.36 10.18 -5.44
CA SER A 243 -15.21 9.19 -4.76
C SER A 243 -16.64 9.18 -5.33
N VAL A 244 -17.11 10.34 -5.83
CA VAL A 244 -18.35 10.44 -6.63
C VAL A 244 -18.10 9.94 -8.06
N SER A 245 -16.86 9.98 -8.57
CA SER A 245 -16.49 9.31 -9.84
C SER A 245 -16.54 7.78 -9.77
N TYR A 246 -16.62 7.17 -8.59
CA TYR A 246 -16.96 5.74 -8.45
C TYR A 246 -18.39 5.43 -8.94
N LYS A 247 -19.28 6.44 -8.97
CA LYS A 247 -20.59 6.38 -9.65
C LYS A 247 -20.50 6.59 -11.18
N ILE A 248 -19.38 7.11 -11.73
CA ILE A 248 -19.31 7.60 -13.12
C ILE A 248 -18.68 6.58 -14.11
N LYS A 249 -18.16 5.42 -13.66
CA LYS A 249 -17.72 4.35 -14.59
C LYS A 249 -18.42 3.00 -14.34
N SER A 250 -19.75 3.05 -14.21
CA SER A 250 -20.67 1.91 -14.06
C SER A 250 -20.91 1.06 -15.31
N THR A 251 -20.14 1.21 -16.40
CA THR A 251 -20.30 0.35 -17.59
C THR A 251 -19.65 -1.03 -17.46
N ARG A 252 -18.89 -1.32 -16.38
CA ARG A 252 -18.27 -2.64 -16.12
C ARG A 252 -18.71 -3.30 -14.81
N ILE A 253 -19.66 -2.73 -14.08
CA ILE A 253 -20.09 -3.25 -12.78
C ILE A 253 -21.20 -4.28 -12.98
N LYS A 254 -20.95 -5.54 -12.65
CA LYS A 254 -21.99 -6.57 -12.50
C LYS A 254 -22.34 -6.65 -11.01
N GLU A 255 -23.64 -6.70 -10.69
CA GLU A 255 -24.10 -6.96 -9.33
C GLU A 255 -23.49 -8.28 -8.82
N GLY A 256 -22.83 -8.22 -7.67
CA GLY A 256 -22.11 -9.34 -7.08
C GLY A 256 -22.42 -9.50 -5.60
N ARG A 257 -22.05 -10.66 -5.02
CA ARG A 257 -22.15 -10.88 -3.57
C ARG A 257 -20.89 -10.38 -2.87
N CYS A 258 -21.07 -9.74 -1.72
CA CYS A 258 -19.98 -9.28 -0.88
C CYS A 258 -18.98 -10.39 -0.54
N ILE A 259 -17.67 -10.15 -0.72
CA ILE A 259 -16.62 -11.14 -0.46
C ILE A 259 -16.06 -11.13 0.97
N ALA A 260 -16.37 -10.09 1.75
CA ALA A 260 -15.92 -9.97 3.13
C ALA A 260 -16.60 -10.99 4.08
N ALA A 261 -15.88 -11.38 5.13
CA ALA A 261 -16.41 -12.18 6.23
C ALA A 261 -17.00 -11.27 7.32
N GLN A 262 -18.10 -11.72 7.93
CA GLN A 262 -18.75 -11.08 9.06
C GLN A 262 -17.98 -11.34 10.35
N LYS A 263 -18.36 -10.66 11.44
CA LYS A 263 -17.79 -10.90 12.78
C LYS A 263 -17.94 -12.35 13.26
N SER A 264 -18.98 -13.06 12.80
CA SER A 264 -19.23 -14.48 13.06
C SER A 264 -18.29 -15.43 12.28
N GLY A 265 -17.47 -14.92 11.35
CA GLY A 265 -16.65 -15.74 10.45
C GLY A 265 -17.39 -16.21 9.19
N GLU A 266 -18.71 -16.09 9.15
CA GLU A 266 -19.51 -16.41 7.96
C GLU A 266 -19.35 -15.38 6.84
N ARG A 267 -19.56 -15.81 5.59
CA ARG A 267 -19.47 -14.92 4.43
C ARG A 267 -20.62 -13.90 4.43
N CYS A 268 -20.33 -12.65 4.09
CA CYS A 268 -21.37 -11.64 3.95
C CYS A 268 -22.30 -11.98 2.79
N THR A 269 -23.62 -11.91 3.03
CA THR A 269 -24.65 -12.23 2.04
C THR A 269 -25.16 -11.01 1.27
N MET A 270 -24.72 -9.81 1.64
CA MET A 270 -25.17 -8.57 1.01
C MET A 270 -24.72 -8.50 -0.45
N SER A 271 -25.61 -8.08 -1.34
CA SER A 271 -25.22 -7.69 -2.69
C SER A 271 -24.41 -6.39 -2.65
N THR A 272 -23.56 -6.23 -3.65
CA THR A 272 -22.74 -5.05 -3.83
C THR A 272 -22.47 -4.82 -5.30
N GLU A 273 -22.48 -3.55 -5.68
CA GLU A 273 -22.07 -3.04 -6.98
C GLU A 273 -20.66 -2.42 -6.88
N CYS A 274 -19.95 -2.68 -5.79
CA CYS A 274 -18.59 -2.17 -5.60
C CYS A 274 -17.58 -2.98 -6.42
N ILE A 275 -16.62 -2.32 -7.06
CA ILE A 275 -15.56 -3.03 -7.78
C ILE A 275 -14.68 -3.89 -6.86
N THR A 276 -14.53 -3.50 -5.60
CA THR A 276 -13.84 -4.28 -4.57
C THR A 276 -14.63 -5.52 -4.13
N LEU A 277 -15.86 -5.70 -4.62
CA LEU A 277 -16.84 -6.70 -4.17
C LEU A 277 -17.06 -6.68 -2.65
N ASN A 278 -16.78 -5.58 -1.97
CA ASN A 278 -17.18 -5.38 -0.57
C ASN A 278 -18.50 -4.60 -0.54
N CYS A 279 -19.40 -4.93 0.39
CA CYS A 279 -20.59 -4.12 0.62
C CYS A 279 -20.28 -2.91 1.50
N TRP A 280 -21.27 -2.04 1.71
CA TRP A 280 -21.10 -0.84 2.53
C TRP A 280 -20.72 -1.09 3.98
N LYS A 281 -21.13 -2.23 4.55
CA LYS A 281 -20.69 -2.64 5.89
C LYS A 281 -19.22 -3.08 5.94
N HIS A 282 -18.61 -3.35 4.80
CA HIS A 282 -17.26 -3.90 4.68
C HIS A 282 -16.32 -2.98 3.89
N GLY A 283 -16.61 -1.68 3.89
CA GLY A 283 -15.71 -0.65 3.38
C GLY A 283 -15.94 -0.24 1.93
N CYS A 284 -17.17 -0.37 1.42
CA CYS A 284 -17.58 0.28 0.17
C CYS A 284 -18.53 1.45 0.44
N ASP A 285 -18.08 2.69 0.29
CA ASP A 285 -18.81 3.89 0.76
C ASP A 285 -20.02 4.30 -0.11
N LEU A 286 -20.79 3.33 -0.63
CA LEU A 286 -22.02 3.56 -1.40
C LEU A 286 -23.24 3.90 -0.53
N LYS A 287 -23.06 4.33 0.71
CA LYS A 287 -24.16 4.87 1.53
C LYS A 287 -23.78 6.17 2.22
N GLN A 288 -23.94 7.26 1.48
CA GLN A 288 -24.62 8.42 2.03
C GLN A 288 -25.88 8.72 1.20
N LYS A 289 -27.01 8.79 1.91
CA LYS A 289 -28.33 9.30 1.52
C LYS A 289 -29.22 8.39 0.66
N LYS A 290 -30.09 7.63 1.34
CA LYS A 290 -31.53 7.88 1.19
C LYS A 290 -31.97 8.61 2.44
#